data_AF-A0A1A8NLS9-F1
#
_entry.id   AF-A0A1A8NLS9-F1
#
_cell.length_a   1.000
_cell.length_b   1.000
_cell.length_c   1.000
_cell.angle_alpha   90.00
_cell.angle_beta   90.00
_cell.angle_gamma   90.00
#
_symmetry.space_group_name_H-M   'P 1'
#
loop_
_entity.id
_entity.type
_entity.pdbx_description
1 polymer ?
#
loop_
_entity_poly.entity_id
_entity_poly.type
_entity_poly.pdbx_seq_one_letter_code
_entity_poly.pdbx_strand_id
1 'polypeptide(L)' 'GAGDSFIGALAFYLAVHPTMTLEEMAGRANQVASVSVQTSGTQTSFPFRQDLPAKLF' A
#
# COMPACT_ATOMS: atom_id res chain seq x y z
N GLY A 1 1.68 -3.88 12.07
CA GLY A 1 0.43 -3.79 11.30
C GLY A 1 0.65 -3.80 9.81
N ALA A 2 1.52 -4.66 9.27
CA ALA A 2 1.73 -4.73 7.83
C ALA A 2 0.48 -5.21 7.08
N GLY A 3 -0.32 -6.09 7.69
CA GLY A 3 -1.63 -6.48 7.18
C GLY A 3 -2.60 -5.29 7.08
N ASP A 4 -2.67 -4.43 8.11
CA ASP A 4 -3.50 -3.22 8.07
C ASP A 4 -3.01 -2.24 7.00
N SER A 5 -1.68 -2.10 6.83
CA SER A 5 -1.09 -1.32 5.74
C SER A 5 -1.48 -1.89 4.37
N PHE A 6 -1.49 -3.21 4.20
CA PHE A 6 -1.93 -3.87 2.97
C PHE A 6 -3.41 -3.60 2.70
N ILE A 7 -4.28 -3.82 3.68
CA ILE A 7 -5.73 -3.61 3.52
C ILE A 7 -6.05 -2.14 3.25
N GLY A 8 -5.37 -1.21 3.92
CA GLY A 8 -5.49 0.23 3.66
C GLY A 8 -5.08 0.60 2.23
N ALA A 9 -3.96 0.08 1.75
CA ALA A 9 -3.52 0.30 0.38
C ALA A 9 -4.48 -0.33 -0.66
N LEU A 10 -4.96 -1.54 -0.40
CA LEU A 10 -5.94 -2.21 -1.26
C LEU A 10 -7.26 -1.42 -1.33
N ALA A 11 -7.76 -0.92 -0.20
CA ALA A 11 -8.94 -0.08 -0.14
C ALA A 11 -8.76 1.22 -0.94
N PHE A 12 -7.59 1.84 -0.88
CA PHE A 12 -7.25 3.00 -1.71
C PHE A 12 -7.31 2.67 -3.21
N TYR A 13 -6.71 1.56 -3.66
CA TYR A 13 -6.75 1.17 -5.06
C TYR A 13 -8.18 0.84 -5.53
N LEU A 14 -8.96 0.13 -4.73
CA LEU A 14 -10.38 -0.16 -5.02
C LEU A 14 -11.21 1.12 -5.20
N ALA A 15 -10.97 2.14 -4.37
CA ALA A 15 -11.72 3.38 -4.41
C ALA A 15 -11.29 4.33 -5.54
N VAL A 16 -9.99 4.40 -5.83
CA VAL A 16 -9.41 5.44 -6.71
C VAL A 16 -9.07 4.92 -8.11
N HIS A 17 -8.86 3.61 -8.27
CA HIS A 17 -8.44 3.00 -9.54
C HIS A 17 -9.39 1.86 -9.98
N PRO A 18 -10.69 2.14 -10.22
CA PRO A 18 -11.71 1.10 -10.46
C PRO A 18 -11.48 0.25 -11.73
N THR A 19 -10.62 0.71 -12.65
CA THR A 19 -10.27 -0.01 -13.88
C THR A 19 -9.06 -0.94 -13.71
N MET A 20 -8.35 -0.87 -12.58
CA MET A 20 -7.20 -1.72 -12.28
C MET A 20 -7.68 -3.13 -11.91
N THR A 21 -6.96 -4.17 -12.31
CA THR A 21 -7.32 -5.54 -11.92
C THR A 21 -7.03 -5.76 -10.44
N LEU A 22 -7.82 -6.61 -9.77
CA LEU A 22 -7.60 -6.93 -8.36
C LEU A 22 -6.20 -7.50 -8.10
N GLU A 23 -5.67 -8.28 -9.04
CA GLU A 23 -4.30 -8.81 -8.99
C GLU A 23 -3.27 -7.68 -8.94
N GLU A 24 -3.39 -6.69 -9.82
CA GLU A 24 -2.48 -5.55 -9.84
C GLU A 24 -2.63 -4.70 -8.57
N MET A 25 -3.86 -4.46 -8.11
CA MET A 25 -4.11 -3.74 -6.86
C MET A 25 -3.45 -4.44 -5.66
N ALA A 26 -3.61 -5.76 -5.55
CA ALA A 26 -2.99 -6.55 -4.49
C ALA A 26 -1.46 -6.55 -4.61
N GLY A 27 -0.91 -6.64 -5.82
CA GLY A 27 0.53 -6.54 -6.08
C GLY A 27 1.12 -5.19 -5.67
N ARG A 28 0.41 -4.08 -5.90
CA ARG A 28 0.80 -2.75 -5.44
C ARG A 28 0.62 -2.60 -3.92
N ALA A 29 -0.48 -3.08 -3.35
CA ALA A 29 -0.70 -3.07 -1.90
C ALA A 29 0.38 -3.85 -1.14
N ASN A 30 0.86 -4.97 -1.69
CA ASN A 30 2.01 -5.71 -1.16
C ASN A 30 3.29 -4.87 -1.16
N GLN A 31 3.55 -4.09 -2.21
CA GLN A 31 4.69 -3.17 -2.26
C GLN A 31 4.59 -2.04 -1.24
N VAL A 32 3.38 -1.53 -0.95
CA VAL A 32 3.19 -0.54 0.12
C VAL A 32 3.45 -1.18 1.49
N ALA A 33 2.86 -2.34 1.75
CA ALA A 33 3.02 -3.05 3.02
C ALA A 33 4.47 -3.46 3.28
N SER A 34 5.24 -3.79 2.23
CA SER A 34 6.66 -4.13 2.37
C SER A 34 7.55 -2.97 2.81
N VAL A 35 7.11 -1.72 2.63
CA VAL A 35 7.80 -0.55 3.20
C VAL A 35 7.51 -0.45 4.69
N SER A 36 6.27 -0.74 5.12
CA SER A 36 5.90 -0.67 6.54
C SER A 36 6.71 -1.59 7.46
N VAL A 37 7.23 -2.71 6.94
CA VAL A 37 8.05 -3.65 7.74
C VAL A 37 9.51 -3.22 7.88
N GLN A 38 9.95 -2.18 7.18
CA GLN A 38 11.33 -1.69 7.21
C GLN A 38 11.62 -0.79 8.41
N THR A 39 10.58 -0.34 9.12
CA THR A 39 10.71 0.49 10.31
C THR A 39 9.87 -0.08 11.45
N SER A 40 10.30 0.18 12.69
CA SER A 40 9.53 -0.23 13.86
C SER A 40 8.36 0.73 14.12
N GLY A 41 7.27 0.18 14.63
CA GLY A 41 6.03 0.92 14.88
C GLY A 41 4.90 0.43 14.00
N THR A 42 3.67 0.47 14.52
CA THR A 42 2.50 -0.02 13.79
C THR A 42 2.04 1.03 12.78
N GLN A 43 1.20 1.98 13.16
CA GLN A 43 0.73 3.00 12.23
C GLN A 43 1.83 3.98 11.84
N THR A 44 2.79 4.24 12.74
CA THR A 44 3.91 5.15 12.50
C THR A 44 4.92 4.63 11.49
N SER A 45 4.87 3.34 11.13
CA SER A 45 5.70 2.78 10.04
C SER A 45 5.02 2.84 8.68
N PHE A 46 3.75 3.25 8.59
CA PHE A 46 3.04 3.27 7.31
C PHE A 46 3.60 4.39 6.43
N PRO A 47 3.92 4.10 5.15
CA PRO A 47 4.53 5.07 4.27
C PRO A 47 3.53 6.15 3.85
N PHE A 48 4.02 7.37 3.64
CA PHE A 48 3.30 8.39 2.89
C PHE A 48 3.54 8.23 1.39
N ARG A 49 2.69 8.87 0.56
CA ARG A 49 2.82 8.83 -0.91
C ARG A 49 4.21 9.22 -1.40
N GLN A 50 4.84 10.21 -0.74
CA GLN A 50 6.18 10.68 -1.09
C GLN A 50 7.30 9.67 -0.80
N ASP A 51 7.05 8.69 0.06
CA ASP A 51 8.01 7.64 0.44
C ASP A 51 7.93 6.43 -0.51
N LEU A 52 7.03 6.48 -1.51
CA LEU A 52 6.72 5.38 -2.40
C LEU A 52 7.13 5.68 -3.86
N PRO A 53 7.50 4.66 -4.66
CA PRO A 53 7.76 4.83 -6.08
C PRO A 53 6.56 5.42 -6.82
N ALA A 54 6.81 6.41 -7.70
CA ALA A 54 5.76 7.10 -8.46
C ALA A 54 4.86 6.14 -9.27
N LYS A 55 5.42 5.02 -9.77
CA LYS A 55 4.69 3.98 -10.53
C LYS A 55 3.52 3.33 -9.76
N LEU A 56 3.43 3.53 -8.44
CA LEU A 56 2.35 3.00 -7.62
C LEU A 56 1.07 3.84 -7.70
N PHE A 57 1.11 5.01 -8.35
CA PHE A 57 0.00 5.96 -8.52
C PHE A 57 -0.09 6.48 -9.96
#